data_AF-A0A5B9W9E9-F1
#
_entry.id   AF-A0A5B9W9E9-F1
#
_cell.length_a   1.000
_cell.length_b   1.000
_cell.length_c   1.000
_cell.angle_alpha   90.00
_cell.angle_beta   90.00
_cell.angle_gamma   90.00
#
_symmetry.space_group_name_H-M   'P 1'
#
loop_
_entity.id
_entity.type
_entity.pdbx_description
1 polymer ?
#
loop_
_entity_poly.entity_id
_entity_poly.type
_entity_poly.pdbx_seq_one_letter_code
_entity_poly.pdbx_strand_id
1 'polypeptide(L)'
;MTRPPAPGWRSRLWPWLVLAASVVPAVWYVLDFESDVDPEFPRVVRPTFNAYPPPAYRFAEAGDTIDHVAVYVSSAALVLSAWGVARGPVRRLWLAALALSIAGFWHAATPGPLVDGWHGLGWRNLWNPAAPTGLRLALGAAACLLAVAAALGLSGISPSRAWEAAKGRGILGLLIAAGLLMIARQLSWIDREPFGFWPRWAYVWGLLAWALALVRVVPAAPPGWSRAAIVGGMVVASLSLDVTGRGLFRYQRPLQRLREIVPGRIYLSAMPTYEGLALAQQRHHFKTIINLFPEFTKERSERLPDELRFVRDHGLAYIGNEPTDDPTGEEFIARTLEVAKDPAAWPILVHCHASMDRSPAWVGLYRFAIQGWPLADAIREIEVHRGLRPKASVTLLYNRMIPRLAPDRASKDPTVSLLRQCAAGVPDPVAARSRLAGGPKDRPDDPPPPRR
;
A
#
# COMPACT_ATOMS: atom_id res chain seq x y z
N MET A 1 -35.26 -39.17 -22.55
CA MET A 1 -34.17 -38.47 -21.84
C MET A 1 -34.78 -37.34 -21.00
N THR A 2 -34.92 -37.55 -19.70
CA THR A 2 -35.43 -36.54 -18.76
C THR A 2 -34.37 -35.46 -18.58
N ARG A 3 -34.73 -34.18 -18.81
CA ARG A 3 -33.84 -33.06 -18.49
C ARG A 3 -33.50 -33.13 -16.99
N PRO A 4 -32.22 -33.04 -16.59
CA PRO A 4 -31.88 -32.98 -15.18
C PRO A 4 -32.62 -31.81 -14.53
N PRO A 5 -33.07 -31.97 -13.27
CA PRO A 5 -33.82 -30.93 -12.56
C PRO A 5 -33.04 -29.62 -12.57
N ALA A 6 -33.76 -28.53 -12.78
CA ALA A 6 -33.16 -27.20 -12.80
C ALA A 6 -32.35 -26.98 -11.51
N PRO A 7 -31.10 -26.49 -11.58
CA PRO A 7 -30.29 -26.25 -10.41
C PRO A 7 -31.06 -25.36 -9.42
N GLY A 8 -31.19 -25.80 -8.17
CA GLY A 8 -31.93 -25.09 -7.13
C GLY A 8 -31.41 -23.67 -6.94
N TRP A 9 -32.28 -22.74 -6.52
CA TRP A 9 -31.99 -21.31 -6.42
C TRP A 9 -30.67 -20.98 -5.70
N ARG A 10 -30.34 -21.72 -4.63
CA ARG A 10 -29.08 -21.58 -3.87
C ARG A 10 -27.84 -21.79 -4.75
N SER A 11 -27.88 -22.77 -5.64
CA SER A 11 -26.77 -23.06 -6.56
C SER A 11 -26.56 -21.97 -7.63
N ARG A 12 -27.58 -21.14 -7.89
CA ARG A 12 -27.48 -20.01 -8.83
C ARG A 12 -27.04 -18.72 -8.14
N LEU A 13 -27.46 -18.48 -6.90
CA LEU A 13 -27.21 -17.23 -6.18
C LEU A 13 -25.87 -17.15 -5.46
N TRP A 14 -25.27 -18.28 -5.06
CA TRP A 14 -24.05 -18.24 -4.24
C TRP A 14 -22.91 -17.38 -4.80
N PRO A 15 -22.60 -17.32 -6.12
CA PRO A 15 -21.53 -16.47 -6.63
C PRO A 15 -21.82 -14.99 -6.42
N TRP A 16 -23.09 -14.60 -6.54
CA TRP A 16 -23.54 -13.24 -6.32
C TRP A 16 -23.53 -12.86 -4.84
N LEU A 17 -23.82 -13.81 -3.95
CA LEU A 17 -23.67 -13.59 -2.51
C LEU A 17 -22.20 -13.36 -2.12
N VAL A 18 -21.27 -14.13 -2.70
CA VAL A 18 -19.83 -13.92 -2.51
C VAL A 18 -19.39 -12.54 -3.03
N LEU A 19 -19.83 -12.18 -4.24
CA LEU A 19 -19.52 -10.87 -4.81
C LEU A 19 -20.10 -9.73 -3.95
N ALA A 20 -21.36 -9.82 -3.53
CA ALA A 20 -22.01 -8.82 -2.69
C ALA A 20 -21.33 -8.69 -1.31
N ALA A 21 -20.98 -9.81 -0.68
CA ALA A 21 -20.24 -9.80 0.58
C ALA A 21 -18.87 -9.11 0.44
N SER A 22 -18.20 -9.27 -0.70
CA SER A 22 -16.92 -8.60 -0.97
C SER A 22 -17.02 -7.08 -1.15
N VAL A 23 -18.23 -6.52 -1.26
CA VAL A 23 -18.44 -5.06 -1.34
C VAL A 23 -18.41 -4.41 0.05
N VAL A 24 -18.76 -5.14 1.11
CA VAL A 24 -18.89 -4.60 2.47
C VAL A 24 -17.60 -3.94 2.96
N PRO A 25 -16.40 -4.54 2.84
CA PRO A 25 -15.16 -3.88 3.28
C PRO A 25 -14.87 -2.59 2.51
N ALA A 26 -15.20 -2.55 1.20
CA ALA A 26 -14.98 -1.36 0.38
C ALA A 26 -15.83 -0.17 0.87
N VAL A 27 -17.10 -0.42 1.17
CA VAL A 27 -18.00 0.60 1.72
C VAL A 27 -17.57 1.00 3.13
N TRP A 28 -17.14 0.06 3.96
CA TRP A 28 -16.66 0.36 5.31
C TRP A 28 -15.50 1.36 5.29
N TYR A 29 -14.49 1.16 4.45
CA TYR A 29 -13.30 2.02 4.40
C TYR A 29 -13.56 3.49 4.02
N VAL A 30 -14.71 3.80 3.41
CA VAL A 30 -15.08 5.19 3.04
C VAL A 30 -16.13 5.81 3.96
N LEU A 31 -16.79 5.01 4.79
CA LEU A 31 -17.79 5.49 5.75
C LEU A 31 -17.23 5.63 7.18
N ASP A 32 -16.27 4.78 7.54
CA ASP A 32 -15.76 4.70 8.90
C ASP A 32 -14.66 5.74 9.16
N PHE A 33 -15.02 6.82 9.85
CA PHE A 33 -14.04 7.71 10.47
C PHE A 33 -13.65 7.12 11.81
N GLU A 34 -12.42 6.60 11.88
CA GLU A 34 -11.85 6.03 13.08
C GLU A 34 -12.13 6.94 14.29
N SER A 35 -12.78 6.40 15.32
CA SER A 35 -13.11 7.09 16.58
C SER A 35 -12.36 6.48 17.77
N ASP A 36 -11.37 5.64 17.48
CA ASP A 36 -10.52 4.97 18.46
C ASP A 36 -9.77 5.96 19.37
N VAL A 37 -9.58 5.56 20.61
CA VAL A 37 -8.78 6.27 21.58
C VAL A 37 -7.33 5.76 21.46
N ASP A 38 -6.36 6.67 21.47
CA ASP A 38 -4.95 6.26 21.46
C ASP A 38 -4.62 5.61 22.81
N PRO A 39 -4.18 4.33 22.85
CA PRO A 39 -3.94 3.64 24.11
C PRO A 39 -2.77 4.23 24.91
N GLU A 40 -1.82 4.89 24.24
CA GLU A 40 -0.65 5.51 24.89
C GLU A 40 -1.02 6.84 25.55
N PHE A 41 -1.90 7.62 24.90
CA PHE A 41 -2.36 8.93 25.41
C PHE A 41 -3.88 9.09 25.21
N PRO A 42 -4.70 8.37 26.01
CA PRO A 42 -6.13 8.28 25.77
C PRO A 42 -6.90 9.59 25.96
N ARG A 43 -6.29 10.56 26.65
CA ARG A 43 -6.86 11.88 26.91
C ARG A 43 -6.58 12.91 25.81
N VAL A 44 -5.73 12.58 24.83
CA VAL A 44 -5.47 13.48 23.71
C VAL A 44 -6.52 13.26 22.62
N VAL A 45 -7.26 14.32 22.30
CA VAL A 45 -8.25 14.30 21.22
C VAL A 45 -7.52 14.30 19.88
N ARG A 46 -7.93 13.42 18.95
CA ARG A 46 -7.34 13.31 17.61
C ARG A 46 -8.37 13.71 16.55
N PRO A 47 -8.42 14.99 16.14
CA PRO A 47 -9.30 15.42 15.06
C PRO A 47 -8.85 14.81 13.72
N THR A 48 -9.81 14.61 12.82
CA THR A 48 -9.54 14.25 11.42
C THR A 48 -9.61 15.52 10.57
N PHE A 49 -8.62 15.75 9.72
CA PHE A 49 -8.54 16.96 8.90
C PHE A 49 -8.98 16.72 7.44
N ASN A 50 -8.95 15.48 6.95
CA ASN A 50 -9.43 15.15 5.60
C ASN A 50 -10.96 15.02 5.52
N ALA A 51 -11.49 15.32 4.33
CA ALA A 51 -12.93 15.22 4.03
C ALA A 51 -13.44 13.77 3.91
N TYR A 52 -12.55 12.81 3.74
CA TYR A 52 -12.84 11.38 3.66
C TYR A 52 -12.03 10.63 4.73
N PRO A 53 -12.45 9.43 5.15
CA PRO A 53 -11.67 8.66 6.10
C PRO A 53 -10.25 8.40 5.59
N PRO A 54 -9.21 8.52 6.45
CA PRO A 54 -7.83 8.21 6.07
C PRO A 54 -7.64 6.85 5.38
N PRO A 55 -8.34 5.74 5.76
CA PRO A 55 -8.21 4.47 5.06
C PRO A 55 -8.52 4.55 3.55
N ALA A 56 -9.47 5.38 3.13
CA ALA A 56 -9.83 5.53 1.72
C ALA A 56 -8.67 6.04 0.86
N TYR A 57 -7.85 6.95 1.41
CA TYR A 57 -6.66 7.46 0.74
C TYR A 57 -5.57 6.40 0.63
N ARG A 58 -5.30 5.70 1.74
CA ARG A 58 -4.29 4.64 1.77
C ARG A 58 -4.64 3.51 0.80
N PHE A 59 -5.89 3.06 0.82
CA PHE A 59 -6.35 2.03 -0.10
C PHE A 59 -6.59 2.56 -1.53
N ALA A 60 -6.36 3.84 -1.82
CA ALA A 60 -6.25 4.33 -3.19
C ALA A 60 -4.82 4.18 -3.74
N GLU A 61 -3.80 4.01 -2.88
CA GLU A 61 -2.40 3.87 -3.30
C GLU A 61 -2.13 2.48 -3.90
N ALA A 62 -1.64 2.44 -5.15
CA ALA A 62 -1.24 1.21 -5.84
C ALA A 62 -0.37 0.30 -4.93
N GLY A 63 -0.29 -1.00 -5.18
CA GLY A 63 0.48 -1.97 -4.39
C GLY A 63 0.06 -2.17 -2.94
N ASP A 64 -0.97 -1.49 -2.44
CA ASP A 64 -1.58 -1.77 -1.13
C ASP A 64 -2.45 -3.05 -1.16
N THR A 65 -3.08 -3.35 -0.04
CA THR A 65 -3.86 -4.56 0.27
C THR A 65 -4.89 -4.93 -0.81
N ILE A 66 -5.53 -3.95 -1.47
CA ILE A 66 -6.49 -4.24 -2.55
C ILE A 66 -5.82 -4.94 -3.73
N ASP A 67 -4.61 -4.52 -4.12
CA ASP A 67 -3.89 -5.15 -5.24
C ASP A 67 -3.36 -6.53 -4.84
N HIS A 68 -3.02 -6.74 -3.56
CA HIS A 68 -2.73 -8.07 -3.03
C HIS A 68 -3.95 -9.01 -3.15
N VAL A 69 -5.17 -8.52 -2.90
CA VAL A 69 -6.39 -9.29 -3.14
C VAL A 69 -6.57 -9.57 -4.63
N ALA A 70 -6.30 -8.59 -5.49
CA ALA A 70 -6.37 -8.77 -6.94
C ALA A 70 -5.40 -9.86 -7.43
N VAL A 71 -4.16 -9.89 -6.93
CA VAL A 71 -3.17 -10.95 -7.25
C VAL A 71 -3.68 -12.31 -6.80
N TYR A 72 -4.22 -12.42 -5.59
CA TYR A 72 -4.77 -13.67 -5.08
C TYR A 72 -5.91 -14.20 -5.96
N VAL A 73 -6.89 -13.36 -6.29
CA VAL A 73 -8.05 -13.75 -7.10
C VAL A 73 -7.66 -14.07 -8.55
N SER A 74 -6.77 -13.27 -9.14
CA SER A 74 -6.29 -13.51 -10.51
C SER A 74 -5.43 -14.78 -10.62
N SER A 75 -4.66 -15.12 -9.58
CA SER A 75 -3.92 -16.39 -9.51
C SER A 75 -4.86 -17.59 -9.59
N ALA A 76 -5.98 -17.55 -8.85
CA ALA A 76 -6.98 -18.61 -8.91
C ALA A 76 -7.63 -18.71 -10.31
N ALA A 77 -7.97 -17.59 -10.92
CA ALA A 77 -8.51 -17.55 -12.29
C ALA A 77 -7.52 -18.12 -13.32
N LEU A 78 -6.22 -17.83 -13.16
CA LEU A 78 -5.16 -18.35 -14.01
C LEU A 78 -5.06 -19.87 -13.93
N VAL A 79 -5.05 -20.43 -12.70
CA VAL A 79 -5.01 -21.88 -12.47
C VAL A 79 -6.26 -22.57 -13.02
N LEU A 80 -7.45 -22.01 -12.77
CA LEU A 80 -8.71 -22.54 -13.30
C LEU A 80 -8.70 -22.57 -14.84
N SER A 81 -8.19 -21.52 -15.47
CA SER A 81 -8.08 -21.44 -16.93
C SER A 81 -7.06 -22.44 -17.49
N ALA A 82 -5.90 -22.59 -16.85
CA ALA A 82 -4.88 -23.55 -17.24
C ALA A 82 -5.38 -25.00 -17.12
N TRP A 83 -6.08 -25.32 -16.02
CA TRP A 83 -6.75 -26.61 -15.86
C TRP A 83 -7.79 -26.85 -16.95
N GLY A 84 -8.55 -25.81 -17.28
CA GLY A 84 -9.49 -25.80 -18.39
C GLY A 84 -8.85 -26.08 -19.75
N VAL A 85 -7.66 -25.52 -20.04
CA VAL A 85 -6.93 -25.84 -21.27
C VAL A 85 -6.52 -27.30 -21.30
N ALA A 86 -6.00 -27.81 -20.18
CA ALA A 86 -5.52 -29.19 -20.08
C ALA A 86 -6.65 -30.22 -20.21
N ARG A 87 -7.84 -29.94 -19.67
CA ARG A 87 -8.90 -30.94 -19.46
C ARG A 87 -10.25 -30.59 -20.08
N GLY A 88 -10.42 -29.37 -20.55
CA GLY A 88 -11.70 -28.87 -21.01
C GLY A 88 -12.12 -29.46 -22.36
N PRO A 89 -13.43 -29.67 -22.56
CA PRO A 89 -13.95 -30.22 -23.81
C PRO A 89 -13.79 -29.25 -24.99
N VAL A 90 -13.65 -27.95 -24.73
CA VAL A 90 -13.49 -26.89 -25.74
C VAL A 90 -12.19 -26.14 -25.48
N ARG A 91 -11.06 -26.73 -25.88
CA ARG A 91 -9.71 -26.19 -25.61
C ARG A 91 -9.53 -24.74 -26.08
N ARG A 92 -10.14 -24.36 -27.21
CA ARG A 92 -10.04 -22.99 -27.77
C ARG A 92 -10.61 -21.92 -26.82
N LEU A 93 -11.79 -22.14 -26.26
CA LEU A 93 -12.38 -21.20 -25.28
C LEU A 93 -11.52 -21.07 -24.02
N TRP A 94 -10.94 -22.18 -23.58
CA TRP A 94 -10.03 -22.16 -22.43
C TRP A 94 -8.70 -21.47 -22.73
N LEU A 95 -8.21 -21.54 -23.97
CA LEU A 95 -7.04 -20.75 -24.41
C LEU A 95 -7.35 -19.25 -24.32
N ALA A 96 -8.55 -18.82 -24.74
CA ALA A 96 -8.96 -17.43 -24.60
C ALA A 96 -9.09 -17.03 -23.12
N ALA A 97 -9.69 -17.89 -22.29
CA ALA A 97 -9.79 -17.66 -20.85
C ALA A 97 -8.40 -17.56 -20.17
N LEU A 98 -7.45 -18.40 -20.60
CA LEU A 98 -6.08 -18.39 -20.10
C LEU A 98 -5.36 -17.10 -20.50
N ALA A 99 -5.45 -16.68 -21.76
CA ALA A 99 -4.84 -15.44 -22.22
C ALA A 99 -5.37 -14.21 -21.45
N LEU A 100 -6.69 -14.13 -21.25
CA LEU A 100 -7.31 -13.08 -20.44
C LEU A 100 -6.91 -13.15 -18.97
N SER A 101 -6.78 -14.35 -18.41
CA SER A 101 -6.35 -14.54 -17.02
C SER A 101 -4.86 -14.19 -16.82
N ILE A 102 -4.00 -14.42 -17.81
CA ILE A 102 -2.60 -13.95 -17.78
C ILE A 102 -2.56 -12.42 -17.81
N ALA A 103 -3.33 -11.80 -18.72
CA ALA A 103 -3.39 -10.33 -18.79
C ALA A 103 -3.91 -9.72 -17.48
N GLY A 104 -4.93 -10.34 -16.88
CA GLY A 104 -5.45 -10.01 -15.56
C GLY A 104 -4.38 -10.17 -14.48
N PHE A 105 -3.79 -11.36 -14.33
CA PHE A 105 -2.75 -11.60 -13.34
C PHE A 105 -1.58 -10.61 -13.44
N TRP A 106 -1.10 -10.32 -14.65
CA TRP A 106 -0.06 -9.32 -14.85
C TRP A 106 -0.51 -7.95 -14.37
N HIS A 107 -1.70 -7.48 -14.78
CA HIS A 107 -2.21 -6.17 -14.33
C HIS A 107 -2.34 -6.08 -12.80
N ALA A 108 -2.78 -7.16 -12.17
CA ALA A 108 -2.87 -7.26 -10.71
C ALA A 108 -1.48 -7.25 -10.06
N ALA A 109 -0.50 -7.95 -10.64
CA ALA A 109 0.87 -8.07 -10.17
C ALA A 109 1.74 -6.83 -10.49
N THR A 110 1.26 -5.92 -11.34
CA THR A 110 1.95 -4.66 -11.71
C THR A 110 1.02 -3.45 -11.63
N PRO A 111 0.49 -3.13 -10.44
CA PRO A 111 -0.43 -2.01 -10.28
C PRO A 111 0.31 -0.71 -10.49
N GLY A 112 -0.29 0.19 -11.26
CA GLY A 112 0.21 1.53 -11.47
C GLY A 112 -0.93 2.56 -11.50
N PRO A 113 -0.60 3.86 -11.37
CA PRO A 113 0.76 4.44 -11.31
C PRO A 113 1.48 4.20 -9.97
N LEU A 114 2.81 4.24 -9.98
CA LEU A 114 3.62 4.18 -8.75
C LEU A 114 3.91 5.61 -8.26
N VAL A 115 3.97 5.77 -6.94
CA VAL A 115 4.02 7.07 -6.25
C VAL A 115 5.45 7.57 -5.98
N ASP A 116 6.44 6.79 -6.38
CA ASP A 116 7.87 7.09 -6.27
C ASP A 116 8.45 7.66 -7.56
N GLY A 117 7.61 7.92 -8.57
CA GLY A 117 8.03 8.42 -9.89
C GLY A 117 8.60 7.34 -10.82
N TRP A 118 8.72 6.09 -10.36
CA TRP A 118 9.16 4.99 -11.21
C TRP A 118 8.02 4.49 -12.11
N HIS A 119 8.34 4.17 -13.37
CA HIS A 119 7.29 3.85 -14.36
C HIS A 119 6.49 2.59 -14.00
N GLY A 120 7.12 1.56 -13.44
CA GLY A 120 6.46 0.27 -13.22
C GLY A 120 6.54 -0.68 -14.41
N LEU A 121 6.03 -1.90 -14.23
CA LEU A 121 5.92 -2.90 -15.29
C LEU A 121 4.48 -3.08 -15.80
N GLY A 122 3.58 -2.19 -15.40
CA GLY A 122 2.16 -2.29 -15.72
C GLY A 122 1.79 -1.94 -17.15
N TRP A 123 0.68 -2.52 -17.63
CA TRP A 123 0.12 -2.29 -18.97
C TRP A 123 -0.08 -0.82 -19.32
N ARG A 124 -0.34 0.03 -18.32
CA ARG A 124 -0.50 1.48 -18.49
C ARG A 124 0.74 2.16 -19.05
N ASN A 125 1.93 1.59 -18.83
CA ASN A 125 3.17 2.15 -19.36
C ASN A 125 3.30 2.01 -20.87
N LEU A 126 2.49 1.17 -21.53
CA LEU A 126 2.42 1.11 -22.99
C LEU A 126 2.15 2.50 -23.59
N TRP A 127 1.32 3.29 -22.91
CA TRP A 127 0.89 4.62 -23.34
C TRP A 127 1.58 5.76 -22.59
N ASN A 128 2.52 5.45 -21.69
CA ASN A 128 3.24 6.47 -20.93
C ASN A 128 4.41 7.01 -21.75
N PRO A 129 4.40 8.27 -22.21
CA PRO A 129 5.48 8.84 -23.01
C PRO A 129 6.80 8.94 -22.23
N ALA A 130 6.74 9.01 -20.89
CA ALA A 130 7.94 9.07 -20.05
C ALA A 130 8.61 7.70 -19.87
N ALA A 131 7.92 6.58 -20.16
CA ALA A 131 8.47 5.26 -19.98
C ALA A 131 9.51 4.91 -21.07
N PRO A 132 10.60 4.18 -20.74
CA PRO A 132 11.63 3.78 -21.70
C PRO A 132 11.04 3.05 -22.93
N THR A 133 11.54 3.36 -24.13
CA THR A 133 11.05 2.75 -25.38
C THR A 133 11.12 1.23 -25.36
N GLY A 134 12.22 0.65 -24.85
CA GLY A 134 12.36 -0.80 -24.73
C GLY A 134 11.27 -1.44 -23.86
N LEU A 135 10.92 -0.81 -22.73
CA LEU A 135 9.83 -1.27 -21.86
C LEU A 135 8.48 -1.23 -22.58
N ARG A 136 8.17 -0.13 -23.27
CA ARG A 136 6.91 0.02 -24.03
C ARG A 136 6.79 -1.03 -25.13
N LEU A 137 7.86 -1.27 -25.88
CA LEU A 137 7.89 -2.28 -26.94
C LEU A 137 7.71 -3.69 -26.38
N ALA A 138 8.39 -4.03 -25.28
CA ALA A 138 8.25 -5.33 -24.63
C ALA A 138 6.82 -5.57 -24.11
N LEU A 139 6.22 -4.56 -23.44
CA LEU A 139 4.84 -4.63 -22.98
C LEU A 139 3.85 -4.72 -24.15
N GLY A 140 4.09 -3.98 -25.24
CA GLY A 140 3.28 -4.01 -26.44
C GLY A 140 3.30 -5.38 -27.10
N ALA A 141 4.49 -5.97 -27.27
CA ALA A 141 4.64 -7.32 -27.82
C ALA A 141 3.92 -8.37 -26.95
N ALA A 142 4.06 -8.31 -25.63
CA ALA A 142 3.37 -9.20 -24.71
C ALA A 142 1.83 -9.06 -24.80
N ALA A 143 1.33 -7.82 -24.85
CA ALA A 143 -0.10 -7.54 -25.01
C ALA A 143 -0.64 -8.07 -26.35
N CYS A 144 0.10 -7.88 -27.45
CA CYS A 144 -0.26 -8.41 -28.77
C CYS A 144 -0.32 -9.95 -28.76
N LEU A 145 0.66 -10.62 -28.16
CA LEU A 145 0.66 -12.09 -28.06
C LEU A 145 -0.57 -12.61 -27.30
N LEU A 146 -0.93 -11.98 -26.18
CA LEU A 146 -2.11 -12.34 -25.41
C LEU A 146 -3.41 -12.06 -26.18
N ALA A 147 -3.49 -10.94 -26.90
CA ALA A 147 -4.64 -10.61 -27.74
C ALA A 147 -4.82 -11.62 -28.89
N VAL A 148 -3.73 -12.02 -29.55
CA VAL A 148 -3.74 -13.05 -30.60
C VAL A 148 -4.19 -14.39 -30.02
N ALA A 149 -3.65 -14.81 -28.87
CA ALA A 149 -4.07 -16.06 -28.21
C ALA A 149 -5.56 -16.05 -27.86
N ALA A 150 -6.08 -14.91 -27.37
CA ALA A 150 -7.50 -14.73 -27.09
C ALA A 150 -8.36 -14.79 -28.37
N ALA A 151 -7.96 -14.10 -29.44
CA ALA A 151 -8.65 -14.10 -30.72
C ALA A 151 -8.68 -15.50 -31.35
N LEU A 152 -7.55 -16.22 -31.34
CA LEU A 152 -7.47 -17.61 -31.81
C LEU A 152 -8.38 -18.53 -30.99
N GLY A 153 -8.45 -18.34 -29.68
CA GLY A 153 -9.34 -19.09 -28.81
C GLY A 153 -10.84 -18.83 -29.06
N LEU A 154 -11.18 -17.64 -29.57
CA LEU A 154 -12.54 -17.26 -29.95
C LEU A 154 -12.87 -17.54 -31.43
N SER A 155 -11.87 -17.87 -32.25
CA SER A 155 -12.03 -18.07 -33.69
C SER A 155 -13.02 -19.20 -34.02
N GLY A 156 -13.96 -18.90 -34.93
CA GLY A 156 -15.00 -19.84 -35.37
C GLY A 156 -16.17 -20.01 -34.39
N ILE A 157 -16.22 -19.23 -33.31
CA ILE A 157 -17.34 -19.26 -32.36
C ILE A 157 -18.35 -18.17 -32.73
N SER A 158 -19.58 -18.60 -33.01
CA SER A 158 -20.69 -17.66 -33.24
C SER A 158 -21.08 -16.93 -31.95
N PRO A 159 -21.14 -15.58 -31.94
CA PRO A 159 -21.49 -14.81 -30.75
C PRO A 159 -22.84 -15.20 -30.13
N SER A 160 -23.86 -15.45 -30.97
CA SER A 160 -25.20 -15.86 -30.49
C SER A 160 -25.18 -17.22 -29.80
N ARG A 161 -24.42 -18.18 -30.35
CA ARG A 161 -24.23 -19.50 -29.73
C ARG A 161 -23.45 -19.41 -28.42
N ALA A 162 -22.40 -18.58 -28.37
CA ALA A 162 -21.64 -18.35 -27.14
C ALA A 162 -22.51 -17.72 -26.05
N TRP A 163 -23.37 -16.76 -26.42
CA TRP A 163 -24.31 -16.11 -25.53
C TRP A 163 -25.31 -17.10 -24.92
N GLU A 164 -25.97 -17.90 -25.74
CA GLU A 164 -26.91 -18.93 -25.27
C GLU A 164 -26.22 -20.01 -24.42
N ALA A 165 -24.99 -20.41 -24.79
CA ALA A 165 -24.20 -21.34 -23.99
C ALA A 165 -23.84 -20.75 -22.61
N ALA A 166 -23.44 -19.49 -22.54
CA ALA A 166 -23.14 -18.80 -21.29
C ALA A 166 -24.38 -18.63 -20.41
N LYS A 167 -25.54 -18.33 -21.04
CA LYS A 167 -26.83 -18.24 -20.36
C LYS A 167 -27.26 -19.59 -19.80
N GLY A 168 -27.17 -20.66 -20.61
CA GLY A 168 -27.51 -22.02 -20.21
C GLY A 168 -26.65 -22.56 -19.06
N ARG A 169 -25.38 -22.13 -18.98
CA ARG A 169 -24.46 -22.46 -17.88
C ARG A 169 -24.61 -21.54 -16.65
N GLY A 170 -25.42 -20.49 -16.75
CA GLY A 170 -25.64 -19.52 -15.68
C GLY A 170 -24.41 -18.67 -15.37
N ILE A 171 -23.53 -18.44 -16.35
CA ILE A 171 -22.32 -17.60 -16.20
C ILE A 171 -22.43 -16.24 -16.88
N LEU A 172 -23.41 -16.05 -17.76
CA LEU A 172 -23.53 -14.84 -18.58
C LEU A 172 -23.50 -13.55 -17.74
N GLY A 173 -24.26 -13.48 -16.65
CA GLY A 173 -24.28 -12.30 -15.79
C GLY A 173 -22.93 -12.01 -15.12
N LEU A 174 -22.19 -13.05 -14.72
CA LEU A 174 -20.85 -12.91 -14.15
C LEU A 174 -19.84 -12.41 -15.19
N LEU A 175 -19.94 -12.88 -16.43
CA LEU A 175 -19.10 -12.42 -17.54
C LEU A 175 -19.37 -10.96 -17.90
N ILE A 176 -20.64 -10.54 -17.92
CA ILE A 176 -21.03 -9.15 -18.15
C ILE A 176 -20.49 -8.27 -17.01
N ALA A 177 -20.71 -8.67 -15.76
CA ALA A 177 -20.20 -7.94 -14.60
C ALA A 177 -18.67 -7.82 -14.65
N ALA A 178 -17.96 -8.92 -14.93
CA ALA A 178 -16.51 -8.92 -15.09
C ALA A 178 -16.04 -7.94 -16.17
N GLY A 179 -16.66 -7.97 -17.36
CA GLY A 179 -16.33 -7.08 -18.46
C GLY A 179 -16.57 -5.60 -18.14
N LEU A 180 -17.74 -5.26 -17.61
CA LEU A 180 -18.08 -3.88 -17.25
C LEU A 180 -17.16 -3.32 -16.17
N LEU A 181 -16.86 -4.11 -15.13
CA LEU A 181 -15.96 -3.71 -14.06
C LEU A 181 -14.51 -3.59 -14.53
N MET A 182 -14.08 -4.44 -15.47
CA MET A 182 -12.76 -4.34 -16.10
C MET A 182 -12.62 -3.07 -16.95
N ILE A 183 -13.68 -2.69 -17.68
CA ILE A 183 -13.73 -1.42 -18.41
C ILE A 183 -13.67 -0.25 -17.43
N ALA A 184 -14.44 -0.29 -16.33
CA ALA A 184 -14.43 0.75 -15.30
C ALA A 184 -13.02 0.96 -14.71
N ARG A 185 -12.24 -0.12 -14.52
CA ARG A 185 -10.84 -0.05 -14.07
C ARG A 185 -9.92 0.71 -15.05
N GLN A 186 -10.22 0.75 -16.34
CA GLN A 186 -9.38 1.42 -17.34
C GLN A 186 -9.61 2.94 -17.41
N LEU A 187 -10.64 3.47 -16.75
CA LEU A 187 -10.94 4.90 -16.75
C LEU A 187 -9.91 5.67 -15.89
N SER A 188 -8.93 6.29 -16.55
CA SER A 188 -7.74 6.90 -15.93
C SER A 188 -7.99 8.17 -15.12
N TRP A 189 -9.07 8.90 -15.41
CA TRP A 189 -9.45 10.12 -14.68
C TRP A 189 -9.84 9.88 -13.20
N ILE A 190 -10.01 8.61 -12.81
CA ILE A 190 -10.42 8.19 -11.46
C ILE A 190 -9.22 7.76 -10.61
N ASP A 191 -7.98 7.69 -11.13
CA ASP A 191 -6.81 7.21 -10.37
C ASP A 191 -6.22 8.22 -9.35
N ARG A 192 -6.92 9.31 -9.05
CA ARG A 192 -6.48 10.30 -8.04
C ARG A 192 -6.98 9.91 -6.66
N GLU A 193 -6.16 10.06 -5.63
CA GLU A 193 -6.60 9.85 -4.25
C GLU A 193 -7.72 10.87 -3.89
N PRO A 194 -8.79 10.46 -3.18
CA PRO A 194 -9.12 9.10 -2.76
C PRO A 194 -9.93 8.31 -3.80
N PHE A 195 -10.35 8.92 -4.92
CA PHE A 195 -11.21 8.29 -5.93
C PHE A 195 -10.62 7.03 -6.58
N GLY A 196 -9.29 6.91 -6.64
CA GLY A 196 -8.57 5.72 -7.14
C GLY A 196 -8.88 4.45 -6.37
N PHE A 197 -9.47 4.57 -5.19
CA PHE A 197 -10.05 3.50 -4.40
C PHE A 197 -11.09 2.67 -5.18
N TRP A 198 -12.03 3.31 -5.87
CA TRP A 198 -13.16 2.61 -6.50
C TRP A 198 -12.78 1.81 -7.75
N PRO A 199 -11.99 2.33 -8.71
CA PRO A 199 -11.52 1.55 -9.84
C PRO A 199 -10.77 0.28 -9.43
N ARG A 200 -9.99 0.34 -8.34
CA ARG A 200 -9.26 -0.83 -7.83
C ARG A 200 -10.19 -1.89 -7.25
N TRP A 201 -11.22 -1.49 -6.51
CA TRP A 201 -12.28 -2.41 -6.09
C TRP A 201 -13.06 -2.99 -7.27
N ALA A 202 -13.40 -2.15 -8.26
CA ALA A 202 -14.04 -2.62 -9.49
C ALA A 202 -13.18 -3.71 -10.15
N TYR A 203 -11.87 -3.55 -10.17
CA TYR A 203 -10.96 -4.56 -10.69
C TYR A 203 -10.98 -5.87 -9.89
N VAL A 204 -10.92 -5.79 -8.56
CA VAL A 204 -11.03 -6.98 -7.69
C VAL A 204 -12.36 -7.69 -7.94
N TRP A 205 -13.48 -6.97 -7.98
CA TRP A 205 -14.81 -7.53 -8.23
C TRP A 205 -14.93 -8.10 -9.64
N GLY A 206 -14.29 -7.47 -10.64
CA GLY A 206 -14.26 -7.96 -12.01
C GLY A 206 -13.49 -9.28 -12.12
N LEU A 207 -12.31 -9.36 -11.49
CA LEU A 207 -11.53 -10.59 -11.38
C LEU A 207 -12.29 -11.67 -10.61
N LEU A 208 -12.99 -11.31 -9.54
CA LEU A 208 -13.76 -12.24 -8.72
C LEU A 208 -14.96 -12.79 -9.50
N ALA A 209 -15.72 -11.94 -10.19
CA ALA A 209 -16.81 -12.36 -11.06
C ALA A 209 -16.30 -13.30 -12.18
N TRP A 210 -15.14 -13.00 -12.77
CA TRP A 210 -14.47 -13.87 -13.73
C TRP A 210 -14.08 -15.22 -13.13
N ALA A 211 -13.39 -15.24 -11.99
CA ALA A 211 -12.99 -16.47 -11.31
C ALA A 211 -14.21 -17.34 -10.93
N LEU A 212 -15.28 -16.72 -10.42
CA LEU A 212 -16.54 -17.38 -10.09
C LEU A 212 -17.21 -17.98 -11.34
N ALA A 213 -17.16 -17.30 -12.48
CA ALA A 213 -17.64 -17.85 -13.75
C ALA A 213 -16.83 -19.09 -14.15
N LEU A 214 -15.51 -19.06 -14.00
CA LEU A 214 -14.63 -20.21 -14.28
C LEU A 214 -14.90 -21.39 -13.34
N VAL A 215 -15.08 -21.14 -12.03
CA VAL A 215 -15.44 -22.20 -11.06
C VAL A 215 -16.72 -22.93 -11.47
N ARG A 216 -17.70 -22.24 -12.05
CA ARG A 216 -18.96 -22.89 -12.50
C ARG A 216 -18.79 -23.81 -13.70
N VAL A 217 -17.76 -23.60 -14.52
CA VAL A 217 -17.58 -24.34 -15.78
C VAL A 217 -16.28 -25.15 -15.82
N VAL A 218 -15.51 -25.12 -14.75
CA VAL A 218 -14.25 -25.85 -14.62
C VAL A 218 -14.49 -27.34 -14.90
N PRO A 219 -13.65 -28.00 -15.72
CA PRO A 219 -13.82 -29.41 -16.03
C PRO A 219 -13.71 -30.26 -14.77
N ALA A 220 -14.56 -31.28 -14.68
CA ALA A 220 -14.52 -32.24 -13.58
C ALA A 220 -13.21 -33.03 -13.55
N ALA A 221 -12.86 -33.53 -12.37
CA ALA A 221 -11.76 -34.47 -12.19
C ALA A 221 -11.96 -35.72 -13.07
N PRO A 222 -10.91 -36.21 -13.75
CA PRO A 222 -10.99 -37.47 -14.48
C PRO A 222 -11.28 -38.66 -13.53
N PRO A 223 -11.89 -39.75 -14.04
CA PRO A 223 -12.13 -40.95 -13.25
C PRO A 223 -10.83 -41.50 -12.64
N GLY A 224 -10.89 -41.95 -11.38
CA GLY A 224 -9.73 -42.50 -10.65
C GLY A 224 -8.85 -41.47 -9.94
N TRP A 225 -9.07 -40.16 -10.15
CA TRP A 225 -8.31 -39.12 -9.45
C TRP A 225 -9.05 -38.65 -8.21
N SER A 226 -8.33 -38.50 -7.10
CA SER A 226 -8.89 -37.88 -5.90
C SER A 226 -9.23 -36.42 -6.18
N ARG A 227 -10.52 -36.07 -6.08
CA ARG A 227 -10.98 -34.67 -6.20
C ARG A 227 -10.26 -33.76 -5.21
N ALA A 228 -10.03 -34.25 -3.98
CA ALA A 228 -9.31 -33.51 -2.96
C ALA A 228 -7.85 -33.23 -3.37
N ALA A 229 -7.17 -34.20 -3.98
CA ALA A 229 -5.80 -34.01 -4.46
C ALA A 229 -5.70 -32.99 -5.59
N ILE A 230 -6.65 -32.99 -6.54
CA ILE A 230 -6.69 -31.99 -7.62
C ILE A 230 -6.93 -30.59 -7.05
N VAL A 231 -7.96 -30.44 -6.20
CA VAL A 231 -8.25 -29.15 -5.56
C VAL A 231 -7.06 -28.66 -4.74
N GLY A 232 -6.43 -29.56 -3.95
CA GLY A 232 -5.21 -29.25 -3.21
C GLY A 232 -4.07 -28.78 -4.12
N GLY A 233 -3.82 -29.48 -5.23
CA GLY A 233 -2.81 -29.08 -6.21
C GLY A 233 -3.10 -27.74 -6.87
N MET A 234 -4.37 -27.45 -7.20
CA MET A 234 -4.77 -26.15 -7.76
C MET A 234 -4.60 -25.02 -6.74
N VAL A 235 -4.92 -25.26 -5.45
CA VAL A 235 -4.69 -24.29 -4.37
C VAL A 235 -3.20 -24.01 -4.21
N VAL A 236 -2.36 -25.05 -4.16
CA VAL A 236 -0.89 -24.89 -4.07
C VAL A 236 -0.37 -24.09 -5.26
N ALA A 237 -0.76 -24.43 -6.49
CA ALA A 237 -0.37 -23.67 -7.68
C ALA A 237 -0.81 -22.21 -7.62
N SER A 238 -2.04 -21.95 -7.15
CA SER A 238 -2.57 -20.59 -6.99
C SER A 238 -1.78 -19.80 -5.94
N LEU A 239 -1.40 -20.43 -4.82
CA LEU A 239 -0.59 -19.79 -3.79
C LEU A 239 0.84 -19.54 -4.27
N SER A 240 1.43 -20.44 -5.06
CA SER A 240 2.74 -20.22 -5.68
C SER A 240 2.72 -19.03 -6.65
N LEU A 241 1.65 -18.90 -7.44
CA LEU A 241 1.45 -17.74 -8.32
C LEU A 241 1.24 -16.45 -7.53
N ASP A 242 0.48 -16.49 -6.44
CA ASP A 242 0.29 -15.34 -5.56
C ASP A 242 1.62 -14.86 -4.95
N VAL A 243 2.44 -15.79 -4.44
CA VAL A 243 3.80 -15.50 -3.94
C VAL A 243 4.67 -14.89 -5.04
N THR A 244 4.58 -15.40 -6.27
CA THR A 244 5.33 -14.89 -7.42
C THR A 244 4.85 -13.48 -7.80
N GLY A 245 3.54 -13.25 -7.85
CA GLY A 245 2.95 -11.93 -8.13
C GLY A 245 3.33 -10.89 -7.07
N ARG A 246 3.33 -11.27 -5.79
CA ARG A 246 3.84 -10.42 -4.70
C ARG A 246 5.37 -10.22 -4.74
N GLY A 247 6.12 -11.17 -5.31
CA GLY A 247 7.52 -10.97 -5.66
C GLY A 247 7.71 -9.82 -6.65
N LEU A 248 6.85 -9.76 -7.67
CA LEU A 248 6.82 -8.67 -8.64
C LEU A 248 6.44 -7.33 -8.00
N PHE A 249 5.59 -7.32 -6.95
CA PHE A 249 5.34 -6.12 -6.15
C PHE A 249 6.60 -5.62 -5.46
N ARG A 250 7.38 -6.50 -4.83
CA ARG A 250 8.63 -6.13 -4.14
C ARG A 250 9.65 -5.56 -5.10
N TYR A 251 9.77 -6.12 -6.30
CA TYR A 251 10.60 -5.52 -7.34
C TYR A 251 10.11 -4.12 -7.69
N GLN A 252 8.81 -3.94 -7.85
CA GLN A 252 8.25 -2.64 -8.23
C GLN A 252 8.31 -1.61 -7.09
N ARG A 253 8.23 -2.07 -5.84
CA ARG A 253 8.21 -1.28 -4.60
C ARG A 253 9.28 -1.82 -3.66
N PRO A 254 10.56 -1.51 -3.92
CA PRO A 254 11.68 -2.10 -3.21
C PRO A 254 11.71 -1.72 -1.73
N LEU A 255 11.15 -0.55 -1.39
CA LEU A 255 10.98 -0.09 -0.03
C LEU A 255 9.49 0.04 0.28
N GLN A 256 9.07 -0.47 1.43
CA GLN A 256 7.67 -0.34 1.87
C GLN A 256 7.35 1.12 2.12
N ARG A 257 6.17 1.58 1.67
CA ARG A 257 5.69 2.97 1.82
C ARG A 257 6.68 4.00 1.26
N LEU A 258 7.43 3.63 0.22
CA LEU A 258 8.27 4.56 -0.50
C LEU A 258 7.40 5.63 -1.16
N ARG A 259 7.58 6.89 -0.79
CA ARG A 259 6.85 8.01 -1.37
C ARG A 259 7.78 9.18 -1.63
N GLU A 260 7.67 9.76 -2.81
CA GLU A 260 8.33 11.03 -3.13
C GLU A 260 7.52 12.19 -2.52
N ILE A 261 8.10 12.89 -1.55
CA ILE A 261 7.45 14.01 -0.84
C ILE A 261 7.74 15.33 -1.55
N VAL A 262 9.01 15.53 -1.90
CA VAL A 262 9.45 16.66 -2.71
C VAL A 262 10.18 16.08 -3.92
N PRO A 263 9.66 16.29 -5.15
CA PRO A 263 10.19 15.67 -6.35
C PRO A 263 11.70 15.79 -6.49
N GLY A 264 12.39 14.65 -6.61
CA GLY A 264 13.84 14.55 -6.74
C GLY A 264 14.65 14.96 -5.50
N ARG A 265 14.01 15.25 -4.36
CA ARG A 265 14.70 15.82 -3.17
C ARG A 265 14.49 15.04 -1.89
N ILE A 266 13.24 14.73 -1.55
CA ILE A 266 12.89 14.12 -0.26
C ILE A 266 11.94 12.96 -0.49
N TYR A 267 12.31 11.80 0.04
CA TYR A 267 11.55 10.56 -0.02
C TYR A 267 11.29 10.05 1.39
N LEU A 268 10.12 9.44 1.61
CA LEU A 268 9.83 8.65 2.81
C LEU A 268 9.89 7.18 2.51
N SER A 269 10.31 6.36 3.47
CA SER A 269 10.03 4.93 3.46
C SER A 269 9.89 4.35 4.86
N ALA A 270 9.33 3.13 4.94
CA ALA A 270 9.53 2.28 6.10
C ALA A 270 10.99 1.79 6.14
N MET A 271 11.33 1.11 7.23
CA MET A 271 12.68 0.66 7.49
C MET A 271 13.22 -0.22 6.35
N PRO A 272 14.33 0.19 5.73
CA PRO A 272 14.83 -0.50 4.56
C PRO A 272 15.38 -1.90 4.87
N THR A 273 15.49 -2.71 3.81
CA THR A 273 16.41 -3.85 3.75
C THR A 273 17.57 -3.49 2.83
N TYR A 274 18.70 -4.21 2.92
CA TYR A 274 19.82 -4.00 2.00
C TYR A 274 19.40 -4.14 0.53
N GLU A 275 18.68 -5.21 0.19
CA GLU A 275 18.18 -5.46 -1.17
C GLU A 275 17.22 -4.35 -1.65
N GLY A 276 16.35 -3.88 -0.76
CA GLY A 276 15.43 -2.78 -1.05
C GLY A 276 16.17 -1.47 -1.32
N LEU A 277 17.20 -1.17 -0.52
CA LEU A 277 18.06 0.00 -0.75
C LEU A 277 18.84 -0.12 -2.05
N ALA A 278 19.40 -1.29 -2.37
CA ALA A 278 20.12 -1.50 -3.63
C ALA A 278 19.23 -1.23 -4.84
N LEU A 279 18.01 -1.76 -4.85
CA LEU A 279 17.05 -1.52 -5.92
C LEU A 279 16.58 -0.06 -5.98
N ALA A 280 16.32 0.57 -4.83
CA ALA A 280 15.89 1.97 -4.79
C ALA A 280 17.02 2.94 -5.19
N GLN A 281 18.26 2.64 -4.82
CA GLN A 281 19.44 3.45 -5.15
C GLN A 281 19.71 3.49 -6.66
N GLN A 282 19.44 2.39 -7.37
CA GLN A 282 19.52 2.35 -8.85
C GLN A 282 18.52 3.30 -9.54
N ARG A 283 17.47 3.72 -8.84
CA ARG A 283 16.37 4.54 -9.40
C ARG A 283 16.44 5.99 -8.96
N HIS A 284 16.71 6.21 -7.68
CA HIS A 284 16.61 7.52 -7.05
C HIS A 284 17.96 8.13 -6.71
N HIS A 285 19.03 7.33 -6.69
CA HIS A 285 20.39 7.80 -6.43
C HIS A 285 20.50 8.64 -5.15
N PHE A 286 19.97 8.13 -4.03
CA PHE A 286 20.00 8.82 -2.75
C PHE A 286 21.44 9.20 -2.38
N LYS A 287 21.61 10.36 -1.75
CA LYS A 287 22.88 10.82 -1.18
C LYS A 287 22.90 10.75 0.34
N THR A 288 21.73 10.89 0.96
CA THR A 288 21.59 10.97 2.42
C THR A 288 20.45 10.08 2.89
N ILE A 289 20.68 9.37 3.99
CA ILE A 289 19.65 8.62 4.73
C ILE A 289 19.48 9.25 6.11
N ILE A 290 18.23 9.56 6.48
CA ILE A 290 17.85 10.06 7.80
C ILE A 290 17.03 8.98 8.50
N ASN A 291 17.59 8.37 9.54
CA ASN A 291 16.91 7.40 10.38
C ASN A 291 16.31 8.08 11.62
N LEU A 292 14.99 8.21 11.64
CA LEU A 292 14.25 8.79 12.77
C LEU A 292 13.96 7.76 13.87
N PHE A 293 14.25 6.48 13.65
CA PHE A 293 14.08 5.44 14.65
C PHE A 293 15.17 5.56 15.74
N PRO A 294 14.83 5.52 17.03
CA PRO A 294 15.79 5.60 18.12
C PRO A 294 16.51 4.25 18.27
N GLU A 295 17.55 4.03 17.47
CA GLU A 295 18.30 2.76 17.43
C GLU A 295 19.10 2.45 18.70
N PHE A 296 19.10 3.37 19.66
CA PHE A 296 19.71 3.21 20.98
C PHE A 296 18.81 2.48 21.99
N THR A 297 17.53 2.29 21.69
CA THR A 297 16.61 1.62 22.61
C THR A 297 16.69 0.09 22.46
N LYS A 298 16.04 -0.64 23.38
CA LYS A 298 15.99 -2.11 23.30
C LYS A 298 15.25 -2.59 22.05
N GLU A 299 14.40 -1.74 21.48
CA GLU A 299 13.62 -1.97 20.27
C GLU A 299 14.39 -1.64 18.98
N ARG A 300 15.71 -1.45 19.04
CA ARG A 300 16.57 -1.23 17.87
C ARG A 300 16.32 -2.26 16.78
N SER A 301 16.50 -1.83 15.54
CA SER A 301 16.33 -2.67 14.38
C SER A 301 17.43 -3.72 14.25
N GLU A 302 17.03 -4.97 14.01
CA GLU A 302 17.93 -6.03 13.56
C GLU A 302 18.55 -5.74 12.19
N ARG A 303 17.95 -4.82 11.40
CA ARG A 303 18.40 -4.46 10.06
C ARG A 303 19.41 -3.31 10.04
N LEU A 304 19.61 -2.62 11.15
CA LEU A 304 20.54 -1.49 11.21
C LEU A 304 21.96 -1.83 10.74
N PRO A 305 22.56 -3.00 11.10
CA PRO A 305 23.89 -3.35 10.59
C PRO A 305 23.97 -3.44 9.06
N ASP A 306 22.91 -3.96 8.44
CA ASP A 306 22.80 -4.07 6.98
C ASP A 306 22.64 -2.69 6.33
N GLU A 307 21.82 -1.81 6.91
CA GLU A 307 21.66 -0.44 6.46
C GLU A 307 22.97 0.35 6.54
N LEU A 308 23.67 0.27 7.68
CA LEU A 308 24.98 0.93 7.85
C LEU A 308 26.04 0.35 6.90
N ARG A 309 25.99 -0.96 6.60
CA ARG A 309 26.84 -1.55 5.57
C ARG A 309 26.53 -0.94 4.20
N PHE A 310 25.26 -0.87 3.82
CA PHE A 310 24.83 -0.28 2.55
C PHE A 310 25.33 1.18 2.39
N VAL A 311 25.18 1.99 3.43
CA VAL A 311 25.66 3.37 3.49
C VAL A 311 27.15 3.44 3.20
N ARG A 312 27.97 2.59 3.84
CA ARG A 312 29.43 2.54 3.60
C ARG A 312 29.77 2.10 2.19
N ASP A 313 29.13 1.04 1.70
CA ASP A 313 29.39 0.47 0.38
C ASP A 313 29.10 1.47 -0.75
N HIS A 314 28.15 2.38 -0.54
CA HIS A 314 27.70 3.36 -1.54
C HIS A 314 28.14 4.79 -1.26
N GLY A 315 28.92 5.03 -0.19
CA GLY A 315 29.42 6.35 0.17
C GLY A 315 28.32 7.37 0.51
N LEU A 316 27.24 6.93 1.15
CA LEU A 316 26.11 7.80 1.51
C LEU A 316 26.35 8.51 2.85
N ALA A 317 25.73 9.67 3.04
CA ALA A 317 25.61 10.29 4.35
C ALA A 317 24.51 9.60 5.17
N TYR A 318 24.73 9.41 6.47
CA TYR A 318 23.76 8.82 7.38
C TYR A 318 23.59 9.69 8.62
N ILE A 319 22.34 9.98 8.97
CA ILE A 319 21.99 10.78 10.15
C ILE A 319 21.02 9.96 11.01
N GLY A 320 21.55 9.39 12.10
CA GLY A 320 20.80 8.59 13.06
C GLY A 320 20.33 9.40 14.27
N ASN A 321 19.20 8.99 14.84
CA ASN A 321 18.66 9.51 16.09
C ASN A 321 19.41 8.88 17.28
N GLU A 322 20.59 9.39 17.61
CA GLU A 322 21.42 8.95 18.72
C GLU A 322 21.18 9.83 19.97
N PRO A 323 21.04 9.25 21.17
CA PRO A 323 20.53 9.95 22.34
C PRO A 323 21.60 10.72 23.10
N THR A 324 22.88 10.43 22.84
CA THR A 324 24.00 10.81 23.73
C THR A 324 24.14 12.32 23.90
N ASP A 325 23.65 13.11 22.94
CA ASP A 325 23.76 14.58 22.96
C ASP A 325 22.40 15.31 22.96
N ASP A 326 21.28 14.63 22.69
CA ASP A 326 19.93 15.23 22.61
C ASP A 326 18.83 14.26 23.12
N PRO A 327 18.59 14.20 24.44
CA PRO A 327 17.59 13.30 25.02
C PRO A 327 16.15 13.67 24.64
N THR A 328 15.93 14.86 24.08
CA THR A 328 14.61 15.36 23.70
C THR A 328 14.28 15.15 22.22
N GLY A 329 15.31 14.92 21.41
CA GLY A 329 15.24 14.87 19.95
C GLY A 329 14.96 16.24 19.30
N GLU A 330 14.97 17.33 20.06
CA GLU A 330 14.65 18.68 19.55
C GLU A 330 15.74 19.17 18.58
N GLU A 331 17.01 19.04 18.96
CA GLU A 331 18.16 19.42 18.13
C GLU A 331 18.31 18.48 16.94
N PHE A 332 18.07 17.18 17.14
CA PHE A 332 18.08 16.18 16.07
C PHE A 332 17.05 16.52 14.99
N ILE A 333 15.82 16.87 15.38
CA ILE A 333 14.78 17.28 14.43
C ILE A 333 15.19 18.58 13.73
N ALA A 334 15.66 19.59 14.46
CA ALA A 334 16.10 20.85 13.84
C ALA A 334 17.24 20.63 12.83
N ARG A 335 18.26 19.86 13.20
CA ARG A 335 19.40 19.52 12.33
C ARG A 335 18.97 18.79 11.07
N THR A 336 18.09 17.79 11.19
CA THR A 336 17.60 17.04 10.02
C THR A 336 16.75 17.89 9.08
N LEU A 337 15.95 18.83 9.61
CA LEU A 337 15.21 19.80 8.81
C LEU A 337 16.14 20.79 8.09
N GLU A 338 17.26 21.18 8.71
CA GLU A 338 18.28 22.01 8.05
C GLU A 338 18.99 21.25 6.92
N VAL A 339 19.37 19.99 7.14
CA VAL A 339 19.91 19.12 6.08
C VAL A 339 18.92 18.97 4.93
N ALA A 340 17.61 18.93 5.21
CA ALA A 340 16.59 18.86 4.17
C ALA A 340 16.54 20.08 3.24
N LYS A 341 17.14 21.21 3.63
CA LYS A 341 17.26 22.42 2.79
C LYS A 341 18.51 22.41 1.90
N ASP A 342 19.50 21.57 2.22
CA ASP A 342 20.79 21.54 1.53
C ASP A 342 20.71 20.75 0.21
N PRO A 343 20.91 21.39 -0.96
CA PRO A 343 20.93 20.70 -2.24
C PRO A 343 22.03 19.64 -2.38
N ALA A 344 23.14 19.77 -1.63
CA ALA A 344 24.20 18.77 -1.63
C ALA A 344 23.75 17.45 -1.00
N ALA A 345 22.79 17.50 -0.06
CA ALA A 345 22.23 16.33 0.61
C ALA A 345 21.14 15.60 -0.21
N TRP A 346 20.58 16.24 -1.25
CA TRP A 346 19.52 15.66 -2.08
C TRP A 346 20.05 14.69 -3.14
N PRO A 347 19.37 13.56 -3.39
CA PRO A 347 18.10 13.13 -2.79
C PRO A 347 18.24 12.48 -1.40
N ILE A 348 17.31 12.79 -0.49
CA ILE A 348 17.28 12.31 0.89
C ILE A 348 16.20 11.23 1.05
N LEU A 349 16.56 10.10 1.66
CA LEU A 349 15.62 9.08 2.13
C LEU A 349 15.42 9.23 3.65
N VAL A 350 14.22 9.60 4.07
CA VAL A 350 13.84 9.69 5.49
C VAL A 350 13.02 8.47 5.86
N HIS A 351 13.41 7.73 6.89
CA HIS A 351 12.66 6.57 7.34
C HIS A 351 12.53 6.50 8.86
N CYS A 352 11.64 5.61 9.30
CA CYS A 352 11.58 5.13 10.67
C CYS A 352 11.26 3.63 10.59
N HIS A 353 10.57 3.05 11.58
CA HIS A 353 10.19 1.64 11.51
C HIS A 353 9.18 1.34 10.38
N ALA A 354 7.97 1.89 10.48
CA ALA A 354 6.87 1.59 9.55
C ALA A 354 6.49 2.78 8.65
N SER A 355 7.20 3.90 8.72
CA SER A 355 6.81 5.18 8.08
C SER A 355 5.39 5.64 8.41
N MET A 356 4.90 5.35 9.62
CA MET A 356 3.56 5.72 10.06
C MET A 356 3.58 6.93 10.98
N ASP A 357 4.45 6.93 11.99
CA ASP A 357 4.44 7.93 13.05
C ASP A 357 5.50 9.02 12.80
N ARG A 358 6.77 8.68 12.99
CA ARG A 358 7.88 9.65 13.02
C ARG A 358 8.18 10.29 11.67
N SER A 359 8.27 9.50 10.59
CA SER A 359 8.60 10.06 9.27
C SER A 359 7.52 10.99 8.72
N PRO A 360 6.22 10.64 8.80
CA PRO A 360 5.17 11.58 8.43
C PRO A 360 5.12 12.80 9.36
N ALA A 361 5.32 12.63 10.67
CA ALA A 361 5.39 13.77 11.59
C ALA A 361 6.56 14.72 11.24
N TRP A 362 7.73 14.17 10.89
CA TRP A 362 8.87 14.95 10.41
C TRP A 362 8.54 15.70 9.12
N VAL A 363 7.83 15.06 8.18
CA VAL A 363 7.34 15.74 6.96
C VAL A 363 6.40 16.89 7.31
N GLY A 364 5.47 16.72 8.24
CA GLY A 364 4.59 17.82 8.61
C GLY A 364 5.33 18.99 9.26
N LEU A 365 6.35 18.71 10.08
CA LEU A 365 7.25 19.75 10.60
C LEU A 365 8.01 20.44 9.45
N TYR A 366 8.50 19.70 8.46
CA TYR A 366 9.16 20.27 7.28
C TYR A 366 8.21 21.13 6.42
N ARG A 367 7.01 20.62 6.10
CA ARG A 367 5.97 21.36 5.35
C ARG A 367 5.63 22.66 6.05
N PHE A 368 5.42 22.60 7.37
CA PHE A 368 5.12 23.79 8.16
C PHE A 368 6.34 24.70 8.24
N ALA A 369 7.41 24.30 8.93
CA ALA A 369 8.51 25.20 9.29
C ALA A 369 9.33 25.68 8.09
N ILE A 370 9.56 24.82 7.09
CA ILE A 370 10.45 25.14 5.96
C ILE A 370 9.68 25.59 4.72
N GLN A 371 8.58 24.91 4.38
CA GLN A 371 7.82 25.22 3.15
C GLN A 371 6.65 26.18 3.37
N GLY A 372 6.39 26.59 4.60
CA GLY A 372 5.38 27.61 4.88
C GLY A 372 3.93 27.13 4.70
N TRP A 373 3.68 25.83 4.64
CA TRP A 373 2.31 25.31 4.53
C TRP A 373 1.50 25.58 5.81
N PRO A 374 0.17 25.81 5.70
CA PRO A 374 -0.72 25.75 6.85
C PRO A 374 -0.59 24.40 7.57
N LEU A 375 -0.66 24.39 8.90
CA LEU A 375 -0.46 23.15 9.66
C LEU A 375 -1.57 22.11 9.37
N ALA A 376 -2.81 22.56 9.14
CA ALA A 376 -3.91 21.69 8.73
C ALA A 376 -3.56 20.90 7.46
N ASP A 377 -2.92 21.55 6.48
CA ASP A 377 -2.57 20.96 5.19
C ASP A 377 -1.45 19.92 5.35
N ALA A 378 -0.47 20.22 6.19
CA ALA A 378 0.57 19.28 6.58
C ALA A 378 0.00 18.04 7.30
N ILE A 379 -0.99 18.21 8.18
CA ILE A 379 -1.66 17.09 8.85
C ILE A 379 -2.52 16.28 7.88
N ARG A 380 -3.20 16.93 6.93
CA ARG A 380 -3.95 16.24 5.87
C ARG A 380 -3.04 15.34 5.04
N GLU A 381 -1.83 15.79 4.69
CA GLU A 381 -0.83 14.97 3.99
C GLU A 381 -0.40 13.75 4.83
N ILE A 382 -0.25 13.92 6.15
CA ILE A 382 0.11 12.83 7.06
C ILE A 382 -1.00 11.78 7.16
N GLU A 383 -2.24 12.20 7.31
CA GLU A 383 -3.40 11.31 7.34
C GLU A 383 -3.50 10.47 6.06
N VAL A 384 -3.30 11.11 4.91
CA VAL A 384 -3.25 10.47 3.59
C VAL A 384 -2.15 9.40 3.54
N HIS A 385 -0.92 9.74 3.93
CA HIS A 385 0.21 8.80 3.93
C HIS A 385 0.04 7.64 4.92
N ARG A 386 -0.49 7.92 6.11
CA ARG A 386 -0.72 6.88 7.13
C ARG A 386 -1.87 5.96 6.76
N GLY A 387 -2.93 6.54 6.20
CA GLY A 387 -4.25 5.92 6.15
C GLY A 387 -4.92 5.81 7.51
N LEU A 388 -4.46 6.58 8.51
CA LEU A 388 -4.98 6.63 9.87
C LEU A 388 -4.74 8.05 10.43
N ARG A 389 -5.46 8.42 11.49
CA ARG A 389 -5.17 9.65 12.22
C ARG A 389 -3.74 9.61 12.79
N PRO A 390 -3.03 10.75 12.88
CA PRO A 390 -1.77 10.80 13.59
C PRO A 390 -1.95 10.30 15.02
N LYS A 391 -0.98 9.56 15.56
CA LYS A 391 -0.99 9.19 16.99
C LYS A 391 -1.02 10.44 17.86
N ALA A 392 -1.56 10.30 19.07
CA ALA A 392 -1.60 11.39 20.03
C ALA A 392 -0.20 11.95 20.36
N SER A 393 0.83 11.10 20.33
CA SER A 393 2.23 11.52 20.48
C SER A 393 2.70 12.50 19.39
N VAL A 394 2.10 12.48 18.20
CA VAL A 394 2.38 13.46 17.13
C VAL A 394 1.82 14.83 17.51
N THR A 395 0.61 14.90 18.07
CA THR A 395 0.03 16.14 18.60
C THR A 395 0.91 16.73 19.70
N LEU A 396 1.38 15.90 20.63
CA LEU A 396 2.30 16.32 21.70
C LEU A 396 3.64 16.82 21.14
N LEU A 397 4.21 16.10 20.16
CA LEU A 397 5.41 16.51 19.45
C LEU A 397 5.23 17.88 18.77
N TYR A 398 4.10 18.12 18.10
CA TYR A 398 3.84 19.36 17.38
C TYR A 398 3.67 20.53 18.34
N ASN A 399 2.96 20.34 19.45
CA ASN A 399 2.84 21.35 20.50
C ASN A 399 4.20 21.76 21.07
N ARG A 400 5.17 20.83 21.10
CA ARG A 400 6.56 21.10 21.51
C ARG A 400 7.37 21.79 20.40
N MET A 401 7.41 21.19 19.21
CA MET A 401 8.38 21.57 18.17
C MET A 401 7.97 22.81 17.37
N ILE A 402 6.69 22.94 17.01
CA ILE A 402 6.24 23.99 16.09
C ILE A 402 6.54 25.41 16.62
N PRO A 403 6.27 25.75 17.90
CA PRO A 403 6.60 27.06 18.45
C PRO A 403 8.10 27.37 18.47
N ARG A 404 8.96 26.35 18.53
CA ARG A 404 10.43 26.50 18.50
C ARG A 404 10.94 26.70 17.08
N LEU A 405 10.43 25.90 16.15
CA LEU A 405 10.89 25.89 14.75
C LEU A 405 10.39 27.11 13.96
N ALA A 406 9.20 27.63 14.26
CA ALA A 406 8.60 28.74 13.54
C ALA A 406 7.65 29.58 14.42
N PRO A 407 8.16 30.33 15.42
CA PRO A 407 7.36 31.02 16.44
C PRO A 407 6.31 31.99 15.87
N ASP A 408 6.70 32.81 14.90
CA ASP A 408 5.82 33.83 14.30
C ASP A 408 4.64 33.22 13.55
N ARG A 409 4.85 32.07 12.92
CA ARG A 409 3.78 31.35 12.20
C ARG A 409 2.94 30.53 13.17
N ALA A 410 3.59 29.91 14.16
CA ALA A 410 2.92 29.12 15.19
C ALA A 410 1.91 29.94 15.99
N SER A 411 2.18 31.23 16.24
CA SER A 411 1.26 32.12 16.95
C SER A 411 0.01 32.52 16.14
N LYS A 412 0.07 32.39 14.81
CA LYS A 412 -0.99 32.83 13.89
C LYS A 412 -1.82 31.67 13.31
N ASP A 413 -1.26 30.46 13.28
CA ASP A 413 -1.93 29.30 12.71
C ASP A 413 -3.01 28.75 13.68
N PRO A 414 -4.29 28.70 13.29
CA PRO A 414 -5.38 28.26 14.17
C PRO A 414 -5.29 26.78 14.53
N THR A 415 -4.65 25.96 13.70
CA THR A 415 -4.48 24.52 13.95
C THR A 415 -3.50 24.28 15.08
N VAL A 416 -2.48 25.13 15.25
CA VAL A 416 -1.57 25.06 16.41
C VAL A 416 -2.36 25.25 17.71
N SER A 417 -3.26 26.23 17.76
CA SER A 417 -4.14 26.47 18.91
C SER A 417 -5.09 25.29 19.17
N LEU A 418 -5.66 24.71 18.11
CA LEU A 418 -6.50 23.51 18.21
C LEU A 418 -5.72 22.33 18.80
N LEU A 419 -4.51 22.03 18.31
CA LEU A 419 -3.70 20.92 18.81
C LEU A 419 -3.33 21.09 20.29
N ARG A 420 -3.12 22.32 20.76
CA ARG A 420 -2.91 22.61 22.19
C ARG A 420 -4.16 22.29 23.01
N GLN A 421 -5.34 22.68 22.53
CA GLN A 421 -6.62 22.37 23.19
C GLN A 421 -6.86 20.85 23.22
N CYS A 422 -6.59 20.16 22.11
CA CYS A 422 -6.73 18.71 22.00
C CYS A 422 -5.84 17.93 22.99
N ALA A 423 -4.71 18.50 23.41
CA ALA A 423 -3.79 17.90 24.38
C ALA A 423 -3.88 18.53 25.78
N ALA A 424 -4.90 19.35 26.05
CA ALA A 424 -5.00 20.08 27.31
C ALA A 424 -5.02 19.12 28.52
N GLY A 425 -4.15 19.37 29.50
CA GLY A 425 -4.04 18.55 30.71
C GLY A 425 -3.34 17.20 30.53
N VAL A 426 -2.69 16.97 29.39
CA VAL A 426 -1.81 15.82 29.15
C VAL A 426 -0.36 16.29 29.16
N PRO A 427 0.50 15.78 30.07
CA PRO A 427 1.90 16.18 30.11
C PRO A 427 2.64 15.62 28.89
N ASP A 428 3.60 16.38 28.37
CA ASP A 428 4.51 15.90 27.34
C ASP A 428 5.46 14.84 27.93
N PRO A 429 5.49 13.60 27.38
CA PRO A 429 6.33 12.52 27.89
C PRO A 429 7.83 12.85 27.88
N VAL A 430 8.30 13.69 26.94
CA VAL A 430 9.72 14.06 26.84
C VAL A 430 10.09 15.11 27.88
N ALA A 431 9.19 16.06 28.14
CA ALA A 431 9.37 17.03 29.21
C ALA A 431 9.33 16.36 30.60
N ALA A 432 8.47 15.35 30.79
CA ALA A 432 8.42 14.56 32.02
C ALA A 432 9.73 13.77 32.26
N ARG A 433 10.29 13.14 31.21
CA ARG A 433 11.58 12.43 31.29
C ARG A 433 12.76 13.36 31.58
N SER A 434 12.77 14.55 30.98
CA SER A 434 13.84 15.53 31.22
C SER A 434 13.83 16.04 32.67
N ARG A 435 12.66 16.19 33.30
CA ARG A 435 12.54 16.52 34.73
C ARG A 435 13.03 15.40 35.64
N LEU A 436 12.81 14.14 35.26
CA LEU A 436 13.31 12.98 36.01
C LEU A 436 14.83 12.80 35.85
N ALA A 437 15.39 13.08 34.67
CA ALA A 437 16.83 13.05 34.42
C ALA A 437 17.59 14.23 35.05
N GLY A 438 16.90 15.35 35.28
CA GLY A 438 17.43 16.57 35.93
C GLY A 438 17.15 16.69 37.44
N GLY A 439 16.58 15.66 38.09
CA GLY A 439 16.48 15.62 39.55
C GLY A 439 17.88 15.58 40.19
N PRO A 440 18.07 16.10 41.42
CA PRO A 440 19.38 16.10 42.06
C PRO A 440 19.91 14.66 42.07
N LYS A 441 21.09 14.42 41.49
CA LYS A 441 21.86 13.22 41.83
C LYS A 441 22.02 13.25 43.34
N ASP A 442 21.51 12.24 44.03
CA ASP A 442 21.69 12.06 45.46
C ASP A 442 23.14 12.41 45.80
N ARG A 443 23.32 13.49 46.58
CA ARG A 443 24.62 13.76 47.18
C ARG A 443 24.89 12.59 48.13
N PRO A 444 26.11 12.04 48.20
CA PRO A 444 26.40 10.86 49.01
C PRO A 444 26.20 11.04 50.54
N ASP A 445 25.75 12.21 51.00
CA ASP A 445 25.82 12.63 52.40
C ASP A 445 24.47 12.94 53.06
N ASP A 446 23.33 12.69 52.42
CA ASP A 446 22.04 12.86 53.11
C ASP A 446 21.74 11.67 54.04
N PRO A 447 21.55 11.90 55.36
CA PRO A 447 21.30 10.82 56.30
C PRO A 447 19.89 10.22 56.08
N PRO A 448 19.74 8.90 56.30
CA PRO A 448 18.47 8.23 56.02
C PRO A 448 17.34 8.76 56.90
N PRO A 449 16.10 8.86 56.37
CA PRO A 449 14.98 9.34 57.14
C PRO A 449 14.67 8.41 58.31
N PRO A 450 14.18 8.95 59.44
CA PRO A 450 13.91 8.17 60.63
C PRO A 450 12.80 7.15 60.36
N ARG A 451 13.10 5.88 60.64
CA ARG A 451 12.14 4.78 60.54
C ARG A 451 10.96 5.06 61.48
N ARG A 452 9.75 5.03 60.93
CA ARG A 452 8.50 4.88 61.69
C ARG A 452 7.94 3.49 61.46
#